data_AF-A0A5E4BSB9-F1
#
_entry.id   AF-A0A5E4BSB9-F1
#
_cell.length_a   1.000
_cell.length_b   1.000
_cell.length_c   1.000
_cell.angle_alpha   90.00
_cell.angle_beta   90.00
_cell.angle_gamma   90.00
#
_symmetry.space_group_name_H-M   'P 1'
#
loop_
_entity.id
_entity.type
_entity.pdbx_description
1 polymer ?
#
loop_
_entity_poly.entity_id
_entity_poly.type
_entity_poly.pdbx_seq_one_letter_code
_entity_poly.pdbx_strand_id
1 'polypeptide(L)'
;MALQVLGLDDEAELSDGNPVSMKGAYLSFLCLRHLRIRSLQRTCLGIMNYFRSVERTLTINTSGLTLVSGKLVPTMEDSSWVNVTQGGLGTSQGLGAHHYVHGTSAEHKVHSVQFMEFSEVEYEDYYYSTEDGSIHTRDQQGVHIMYDEALRDLEELEAELLLVASHYIEKEKGLKEGSKSKSGQDWRWTHAGVDRFAVLYDIWTWEAALLENKRQLLDSYFEAYQHTLDPEERFALAQAMTDIMHRRPKFDLGHPYFIKAYQDECTCLRLHLQLIKGFLNHQMERQREYLQRLWRDDHPDDRKKFGLPLNIICKQLISINNSCPDLKNIYLLEFHPSLGLAGLVPKALEHLFSEACHTCRPTSPSGLASLERHILQLALNLWLAPTKPENWYSEQLQKDLFSARVMGDPFLVEETGLLALTSATDEGQKQGQHPHMLLLETFSKLLELLTLHHRLIAMSLESAHLARHYKELAEEMGFEEFHLYLRPVHFEFASPRDKVDQPPPAFITSLLEHSGQLDR
;
A
#
# COMPACT_ATOMS: atom_id res chain seq x y z
N MET A 1 22.11 -29.72 -14.71
CA MET A 1 22.82 -28.42 -14.60
C MET A 1 23.68 -28.32 -13.33
N ALA A 2 23.16 -28.47 -12.10
CA ALA A 2 24.02 -28.43 -10.89
C ALA A 2 25.02 -29.59 -10.78
N LEU A 3 24.65 -30.80 -11.25
CA LEU A 3 25.52 -31.98 -11.28
C LEU A 3 26.69 -31.84 -12.28
N GLN A 4 26.43 -31.16 -13.41
CA GLN A 4 27.41 -30.88 -14.47
C GLN A 4 28.51 -29.91 -14.02
N VAL A 5 28.17 -28.92 -13.18
CA VAL A 5 29.14 -27.96 -12.61
C VAL A 5 30.02 -28.61 -11.53
N LEU A 6 29.57 -29.71 -10.93
CA LEU A 6 30.30 -30.47 -9.90
C LEU A 6 31.06 -31.68 -10.46
N GLY A 7 31.10 -31.87 -11.78
CA GLY A 7 31.80 -33.00 -12.43
C GLY A 7 31.17 -34.37 -12.15
N LEU A 8 29.85 -34.42 -11.92
CA LEU A 8 29.12 -35.65 -11.57
C LEU A 8 28.33 -36.27 -12.74
N ASP A 9 28.44 -35.71 -13.96
CA ASP A 9 27.70 -36.16 -15.17
C ASP A 9 28.50 -37.09 -16.11
N ASP A 10 29.81 -37.29 -15.88
CA ASP A 10 30.64 -38.07 -16.80
C ASP A 10 30.56 -39.58 -16.50
N GLU A 11 29.46 -40.22 -16.89
CA GLU A 11 29.37 -41.70 -16.96
C GLU A 11 30.24 -42.29 -18.09
N ALA A 12 30.89 -41.48 -18.93
CA ALA A 12 31.64 -41.97 -20.09
C ALA A 12 33.18 -41.87 -20.00
N GLU A 13 33.77 -41.15 -19.03
CA GLU A 13 35.24 -40.96 -18.96
C GLU A 13 35.88 -41.21 -17.58
N LEU A 14 35.24 -41.98 -16.70
CA LEU A 14 35.77 -42.24 -15.35
C LEU A 14 35.96 -43.73 -15.08
N SER A 15 36.89 -44.35 -15.81
CA SER A 15 37.50 -45.62 -15.36
C SER A 15 38.42 -45.44 -14.15
N ASP A 16 38.67 -44.21 -13.68
CA ASP A 16 39.59 -43.91 -12.56
C ASP A 16 39.04 -42.89 -11.53
N GLY A 17 37.72 -42.70 -11.50
CA GLY A 17 37.06 -41.81 -10.53
C GLY A 17 36.98 -42.45 -9.15
N ASN A 18 37.88 -42.08 -8.23
CA ASN A 18 37.90 -42.62 -6.87
C ASN A 18 36.52 -42.40 -6.17
N PRO A 19 35.77 -43.46 -5.84
CA PRO A 19 34.38 -43.36 -5.36
C PRO A 19 34.24 -42.60 -4.03
N VAL A 20 35.35 -42.43 -3.30
CA VAL A 20 35.44 -41.60 -2.10
C VAL A 20 35.33 -40.10 -2.43
N SER A 21 35.89 -39.67 -3.56
CA SER A 21 35.86 -38.27 -4.03
C SER A 21 34.44 -37.85 -4.45
N MET A 22 33.75 -38.68 -5.23
CA MET A 22 32.35 -38.42 -5.63
C MET A 22 31.39 -38.39 -4.43
N LYS A 23 31.57 -39.31 -3.47
CA LYS A 23 30.81 -39.29 -2.21
C LYS A 23 31.09 -38.04 -1.39
N GLY A 24 32.36 -37.60 -1.32
CA GLY A 24 32.77 -36.37 -0.66
C GLY A 24 32.14 -35.12 -1.29
N ALA A 25 32.15 -35.01 -2.62
CA ALA A 25 31.54 -33.92 -3.36
C ALA A 25 30.01 -33.87 -3.17
N TYR A 26 29.34 -35.01 -3.23
CA TYR A 26 27.90 -35.11 -3.01
C TYR A 26 27.49 -34.73 -1.58
N LEU A 27 28.21 -35.21 -0.56
CA LEU A 27 27.96 -34.83 0.84
C LEU A 27 28.21 -33.33 1.06
N SER A 28 29.28 -32.80 0.47
CA SER A 28 29.59 -31.36 0.53
C SER A 28 28.46 -30.53 -0.07
N PHE A 29 27.90 -30.95 -1.20
CA PHE A 29 26.74 -30.31 -1.82
C PHE A 29 25.48 -30.33 -0.94
N LEU A 30 25.17 -31.45 -0.28
CA LEU A 30 24.05 -31.52 0.67
C LEU A 30 24.26 -30.61 1.88
N CYS A 31 25.48 -30.56 2.42
CA CYS A 31 25.84 -29.65 3.51
C CYS A 31 25.68 -28.18 3.08
N LEU A 32 26.11 -27.81 1.88
CA LEU A 32 25.95 -26.45 1.34
C LEU A 32 24.47 -26.07 1.20
N ARG A 33 23.62 -26.99 0.74
CA ARG A 33 22.16 -26.77 0.68
C ARG A 33 21.58 -26.50 2.07
N HIS A 34 21.97 -27.31 3.07
CA HIS A 34 21.49 -27.12 4.44
C HIS A 34 21.97 -25.80 5.05
N LEU A 35 23.23 -25.42 4.85
CA LEU A 35 23.77 -24.13 5.29
C LEU A 35 23.02 -22.96 4.65
N ARG A 36 22.66 -23.08 3.37
CA ARG A 36 21.90 -22.05 2.67
C ARG A 36 20.46 -21.93 3.19
N ILE A 37 19.77 -23.04 3.46
CA ILE A 37 18.44 -23.01 4.10
C ILE A 37 18.53 -22.33 5.47
N ARG A 38 19.52 -22.70 6.29
CA ARG A 38 19.73 -22.07 7.60
C ARG A 38 20.00 -20.56 7.49
N SER A 39 20.73 -20.14 6.46
CA SER A 39 20.93 -18.72 6.16
C SER A 39 19.62 -18.02 5.82
N LEU A 40 18.74 -18.64 5.01
CA LEU A 40 17.43 -18.09 4.66
C LEU A 40 16.50 -17.99 5.88
N GLN A 41 16.49 -19.01 6.74
CA GLN A 41 15.75 -19.00 8.01
C GLN A 41 16.19 -17.86 8.92
N ARG A 42 17.49 -17.59 9.02
CA ARG A 42 18.03 -16.44 9.78
C ARG A 42 17.57 -15.11 9.20
N THR A 43 17.56 -14.96 7.87
CA THR A 43 17.03 -13.76 7.22
C THR A 43 15.53 -13.59 7.52
N CYS A 44 14.74 -14.67 7.44
CA CYS A 44 13.31 -14.63 7.79
C CYS A 44 13.12 -14.18 9.24
N LEU A 45 13.85 -14.80 10.18
CA LEU A 45 13.80 -14.44 11.60
C LEU A 45 14.12 -12.97 11.85
N GLY A 46 15.18 -12.44 11.21
CA GLY A 46 15.54 -11.02 11.35
C GLY A 46 14.39 -10.09 10.93
N ILE A 47 13.75 -10.38 9.79
CA ILE A 47 12.61 -9.59 9.29
C ILE A 47 11.38 -9.73 10.20
N MET A 48 11.10 -10.92 10.71
CA MET A 48 9.98 -11.15 11.63
C MET A 48 10.19 -10.43 12.97
N ASN A 49 11.42 -10.45 13.49
CA ASN A 49 11.80 -9.69 14.67
C ASN A 49 11.65 -8.18 14.46
N TYR A 50 12.00 -7.69 13.27
CA TYR A 50 11.74 -6.31 12.88
C TYR A 50 10.24 -5.99 12.85
N PHE A 51 9.39 -6.87 12.28
CA PHE A 51 7.94 -6.67 12.30
C PHE A 51 7.38 -6.59 13.72
N ARG A 52 7.83 -7.44 14.65
CA ARG A 52 7.43 -7.36 16.07
C ARG A 52 7.86 -6.05 16.74
N SER A 53 9.04 -5.55 16.41
CA SER A 53 9.51 -4.23 16.87
C SER A 53 8.64 -3.08 16.37
N VAL A 54 8.24 -3.12 15.09
CA VAL A 54 7.34 -2.12 14.51
C VAL A 54 5.94 -2.25 15.12
N GLU A 55 5.39 -3.46 15.24
CA GLU A 55 4.07 -3.72 15.85
C GLU A 55 4.01 -3.18 17.29
N ARG A 56 5.07 -3.41 18.08
CA ARG A 56 5.25 -2.80 19.41
C ARG A 56 5.20 -1.27 19.34
N THR A 57 5.95 -0.67 18.42
CA THR A 57 5.98 0.79 18.23
C THR A 57 4.59 1.34 17.87
N LEU A 58 3.84 0.67 16.99
CA LEU A 58 2.49 1.07 16.59
C LEU A 58 1.50 0.93 17.75
N THR A 59 1.59 -0.15 18.51
CA THR A 59 0.71 -0.42 19.66
C THR A 59 0.89 0.64 20.75
N ILE A 60 2.14 1.00 21.08
CA ILE A 60 2.42 2.01 22.10
C ILE A 60 1.92 3.39 21.65
N ASN A 61 2.21 3.76 20.40
CA ASN A 61 1.81 5.07 19.87
C ASN A 61 0.28 5.24 19.75
N THR A 62 -0.45 4.17 19.41
CA THR A 62 -1.90 4.23 19.24
C THR A 62 -2.67 4.14 20.55
N SER A 63 -2.21 3.31 21.49
CA SER A 63 -2.92 3.09 22.76
C SER A 63 -2.74 4.26 23.75
N GLY A 64 -1.67 5.06 23.58
CA GLY A 64 -1.32 6.18 24.45
C GLY A 64 -0.97 5.69 25.87
N LEU A 65 0.28 5.88 26.30
CA LEU A 65 0.71 5.47 27.63
C LEU A 65 0.73 6.66 28.58
N THR A 66 0.02 6.55 29.71
CA THR A 66 0.23 7.43 30.87
C THR A 66 0.62 6.62 32.09
N LEU A 67 1.70 7.06 32.75
CA LEU A 67 2.16 6.44 33.98
C LEU A 67 1.32 7.00 35.15
N VAL A 68 0.41 6.18 35.69
CA VAL A 68 -0.39 6.53 36.86
C VAL A 68 0.10 5.69 38.04
N SER A 69 0.75 6.33 39.02
CA SER A 69 1.27 5.68 40.24
C SER A 69 2.18 4.46 39.99
N GLY A 70 3.06 4.54 38.98
CA GLY A 70 4.00 3.46 38.65
C GLY A 70 3.38 2.30 37.85
N LYS A 71 2.12 2.41 37.44
CA LYS A 71 1.48 1.51 36.48
C LYS A 71 1.17 2.26 35.19
N LEU A 72 1.53 1.65 34.07
CA LEU A 72 1.13 2.14 32.75
C LEU A 72 -0.37 1.90 32.57
N VAL A 73 -1.11 2.97 32.34
CA VAL A 73 -2.56 2.94 32.08
C VAL A 73 -2.78 3.51 30.68
N PRO A 74 -3.60 2.87 29.83
CA PRO A 74 -3.97 3.42 28.53
C PRO A 74 -4.69 4.76 28.72
N THR A 75 -4.25 5.78 28.00
CA THR A 75 -4.81 7.15 28.09
C THR A 75 -6.12 7.29 27.33
N MET A 76 -6.39 6.36 26.40
CA MET A 76 -7.60 6.28 25.60
C MET A 76 -8.45 5.08 26.10
N GLU A 77 -9.76 5.28 26.30
CA GLU A 77 -10.69 4.15 26.53
C GLU A 77 -10.54 3.14 25.39
N ASP A 78 -10.59 1.84 25.72
CA ASP A 78 -10.44 0.66 24.84
C ASP A 78 -10.97 0.85 23.40
N SER A 79 -10.26 1.63 22.60
CA SER A 79 -10.14 1.43 21.18
C SER A 79 -9.06 0.38 21.03
N SER A 80 -9.41 -0.85 21.46
CA SER A 80 -8.95 -2.00 20.68
C SER A 80 -9.10 -1.60 19.21
N TRP A 81 -8.11 -1.95 18.38
CA TRP A 81 -8.06 -1.72 16.93
C TRP A 81 -9.41 -1.85 16.16
N VAL A 82 -10.40 -2.43 16.81
CA VAL A 82 -11.77 -2.78 16.45
C VAL A 82 -12.76 -1.61 16.31
N ASN A 83 -12.61 -0.43 16.95
CA ASN A 83 -13.75 0.49 17.13
C ASN A 83 -14.06 1.55 16.05
N VAL A 84 -13.55 1.43 14.82
CA VAL A 84 -14.11 2.17 13.64
C VAL A 84 -14.72 1.23 12.58
N THR A 85 -14.85 -0.06 12.89
CA THR A 85 -15.75 -0.94 12.11
C THR A 85 -17.25 -0.64 12.32
N GLN A 86 -17.59 0.28 13.24
CA GLN A 86 -18.96 0.72 13.46
C GLN A 86 -19.30 1.94 12.58
N GLY A 87 -19.27 1.74 11.26
CA GLY A 87 -19.73 2.74 10.29
C GLY A 87 -19.29 2.49 8.85
N GLY A 88 -18.19 1.78 8.66
CA GLY A 88 -17.76 1.26 7.37
C GLY A 88 -17.96 -0.24 7.36
N LEU A 89 -19.14 -0.68 6.90
CA LEU A 89 -19.40 -1.98 6.30
C LEU A 89 -18.24 -2.98 6.45
N GLY A 90 -18.07 -3.55 7.65
CA GLY A 90 -17.09 -4.60 7.90
C GLY A 90 -17.32 -5.68 6.87
N THR A 91 -16.35 -5.88 5.97
CA THR A 91 -16.33 -6.96 4.98
C THR A 91 -17.74 -7.37 4.52
N SER A 92 -18.50 -6.46 3.91
CA SER A 92 -19.72 -6.84 3.19
C SER A 92 -19.33 -7.51 1.88
N GLN A 93 -18.85 -8.72 2.01
CA GLN A 93 -19.59 -9.89 1.58
C GLN A 93 -18.84 -11.08 2.16
N GLY A 94 -19.54 -11.92 2.90
CA GLY A 94 -19.05 -13.21 3.34
C GLY A 94 -18.74 -14.12 2.15
N LEU A 95 -17.58 -13.91 1.54
CA LEU A 95 -16.78 -15.01 1.03
C LEU A 95 -15.94 -15.44 2.22
N GLY A 96 -16.42 -16.44 2.96
CA GLY A 96 -15.64 -17.03 4.04
C GLY A 96 -14.25 -17.44 3.56
N ALA A 97 -13.36 -17.73 4.49
CA ALA A 97 -12.01 -18.30 4.28
C ALA A 97 -11.97 -19.59 3.42
N HIS A 98 -13.09 -20.00 2.81
CA HIS A 98 -13.29 -21.17 1.96
C HIS A 98 -12.37 -21.23 0.72
N HIS A 99 -11.66 -20.15 0.36
CA HIS A 99 -10.74 -20.13 -0.78
C HIS A 99 -9.27 -19.90 -0.43
N TYR A 100 -8.92 -19.65 0.84
CA TYR A 100 -7.55 -19.38 1.26
C TYR A 100 -7.03 -20.48 2.19
N VAL A 101 -5.78 -20.88 1.98
CA VAL A 101 -5.09 -21.85 2.85
C VAL A 101 -4.75 -21.24 4.22
N HIS A 102 -4.59 -19.91 4.27
CA HIS A 102 -4.32 -19.14 5.48
C HIS A 102 -5.46 -18.15 5.76
N GLY A 103 -5.56 -17.69 7.02
CA GLY A 103 -6.43 -16.57 7.39
C GLY A 103 -6.03 -15.28 6.66
N THR A 104 -7.01 -14.44 6.34
CA THR A 104 -6.79 -13.14 5.69
C THR A 104 -6.21 -12.12 6.67
N SER A 105 -5.51 -11.07 6.20
CA SER A 105 -4.99 -10.00 7.08
C SER A 105 -6.10 -9.38 7.94
N ALA A 106 -7.33 -9.32 7.42
CA ALA A 106 -8.52 -8.85 8.13
C ALA A 106 -8.95 -9.72 9.34
N GLU A 107 -8.45 -10.96 9.44
CA GLU A 107 -8.71 -11.86 10.57
C GLU A 107 -7.71 -11.64 11.72
N HIS A 108 -6.60 -10.94 11.48
CA HIS A 108 -5.62 -10.66 12.52
C HIS A 108 -6.10 -9.52 13.42
N LYS A 109 -6.12 -9.76 14.74
CA LYS A 109 -6.50 -8.76 15.74
C LYS A 109 -5.37 -8.57 16.73
N VAL A 110 -4.88 -7.34 16.84
CA VAL A 110 -3.88 -6.96 17.84
C VAL A 110 -4.59 -6.75 19.19
N HIS A 111 -4.24 -7.55 20.18
CA HIS A 111 -4.74 -7.42 21.55
C HIS A 111 -3.86 -6.47 22.36
N SER A 112 -4.12 -5.16 22.25
CA SER A 112 -3.38 -4.09 22.93
C SER A 112 -3.29 -4.27 24.45
N VAL A 113 -4.30 -4.87 25.09
CA VAL A 113 -4.36 -5.05 26.56
C VAL A 113 -3.31 -6.04 27.07
N GLN A 114 -3.07 -7.16 26.37
CA GLN A 114 -2.07 -8.16 26.77
C GLN A 114 -0.64 -7.63 26.61
N PHE A 115 -0.44 -6.71 25.66
CA PHE A 115 0.85 -6.11 25.35
C PHE A 115 1.32 -5.14 26.46
N MET A 116 0.40 -4.55 27.22
CA MET A 116 0.64 -3.40 28.12
C MET A 116 0.72 -3.78 29.61
N GLU A 117 0.60 -5.06 29.96
CA GLU A 117 0.64 -5.54 31.35
C GLU A 117 2.03 -5.45 32.01
N PHE A 118 3.09 -5.14 31.25
CA PHE A 118 4.46 -5.09 31.76
C PHE A 118 4.82 -3.68 32.28
N SER A 119 5.04 -3.58 33.60
CA SER A 119 5.35 -2.31 34.30
C SER A 119 6.78 -1.79 34.11
N GLU A 120 7.68 -2.55 33.50
CA GLU A 120 9.07 -2.19 33.22
C GLU A 120 9.28 -1.65 31.79
N VAL A 121 8.20 -1.41 31.04
CA VAL A 121 8.29 -0.93 29.65
C VAL A 121 8.61 0.58 29.65
N GLU A 122 9.90 0.90 29.67
CA GLU A 122 10.36 2.21 29.22
C GLU A 122 10.14 2.31 27.70
N TYR A 123 9.66 3.46 27.24
CA TYR A 123 9.52 3.74 25.80
C TYR A 123 10.94 3.87 25.23
N GLU A 124 11.44 2.79 24.66
CA GLU A 124 12.76 2.75 24.03
C GLU A 124 12.62 2.90 22.52
N ASP A 125 13.24 3.94 21.97
CA ASP A 125 13.37 4.09 20.52
C ASP A 125 14.29 2.98 19.98
N TYR A 126 13.79 2.18 19.03
CA TYR A 126 14.55 1.12 18.39
C TYR A 126 15.35 1.63 17.20
N TYR A 127 16.56 1.08 17.03
CA TYR A 127 17.41 1.33 15.88
C TYR A 127 17.53 0.08 15.01
N TYR A 128 17.54 0.28 13.69
CA TYR A 128 17.65 -0.82 12.73
C TYR A 128 18.94 -0.73 11.95
N SER A 129 19.64 -1.86 11.86
CA SER A 129 20.87 -1.99 11.07
C SER A 129 20.81 -3.22 10.19
N THR A 130 21.33 -3.12 8.97
CA THR A 130 21.48 -4.28 8.07
C THR A 130 22.93 -4.79 8.13
N GLU A 131 23.13 -6.01 8.59
CA GLU A 131 24.43 -6.69 8.64
C GLU A 131 24.30 -8.04 7.95
N ASP A 132 25.26 -8.41 7.08
CA ASP A 132 25.25 -9.66 6.31
C ASP A 132 23.93 -9.95 5.56
N GLY A 133 23.23 -8.90 5.12
CA GLY A 133 21.94 -8.99 4.42
C GLY A 133 20.76 -9.35 5.32
N SER A 134 20.91 -9.27 6.64
CA SER A 134 19.85 -9.46 7.64
C SER A 134 19.62 -8.17 8.42
N ILE A 135 18.35 -7.87 8.69
CA ILE A 135 17.97 -6.73 9.54
C ILE A 135 18.08 -7.12 11.01
N HIS A 136 18.63 -6.21 11.80
CA HIS A 136 18.78 -6.35 13.24
C HIS A 136 18.16 -5.18 13.96
N THR A 137 17.39 -5.49 15.00
CA THR A 137 16.82 -4.51 15.93
C THR A 137 17.78 -4.30 17.08
N ARG A 138 18.03 -3.04 17.43
CA ARG A 138 18.86 -2.62 18.56
C ARG A 138 18.10 -1.69 19.50
N ASP A 139 18.44 -1.76 20.78
CA ASP A 139 18.02 -0.76 21.77
C ASP A 139 18.85 0.54 21.63
N GLN A 140 18.57 1.52 22.50
CA GLN A 140 19.29 2.80 22.55
C GLN A 140 20.77 2.65 22.95
N GLN A 141 21.11 1.56 23.64
CA GLN A 141 22.45 1.22 24.08
C GLN A 141 23.24 0.47 22.98
N GLY A 142 22.59 0.13 21.86
CA GLY A 142 23.17 -0.58 20.73
C GLY A 142 23.19 -2.10 20.88
N VAL A 143 22.52 -2.66 21.88
CA VAL A 143 22.42 -4.11 22.12
C VAL A 143 21.36 -4.70 21.20
N HIS A 144 21.66 -5.88 20.64
CA HIS A 144 20.74 -6.60 19.77
C HIS A 144 19.55 -7.18 20.55
N ILE A 145 18.34 -6.91 20.06
CA ILE A 145 17.09 -7.40 20.64
C ILE A 145 16.55 -8.54 19.76
N MET A 146 16.19 -9.65 20.41
CA MET A 146 15.41 -10.73 19.81
C MET A 146 14.17 -10.97 20.66
N TYR A 147 12.99 -10.87 20.06
CA TYR A 147 11.72 -11.15 20.74
C TYR A 147 11.46 -12.66 20.78
N ASP A 148 11.00 -13.16 21.93
CA ASP A 148 10.59 -14.55 22.07
C ASP A 148 9.42 -14.88 21.11
N GLU A 149 8.50 -13.94 20.92
CA GLU A 149 7.43 -14.00 19.92
C GLU A 149 7.97 -14.22 18.50
N ALA A 150 9.07 -13.56 18.11
CA ALA A 150 9.64 -13.74 16.77
C ALA A 150 10.23 -15.14 16.55
N LEU A 151 10.76 -15.75 17.62
CA LEU A 151 11.20 -17.15 17.58
C LEU A 151 10.01 -18.10 17.42
N ARG A 152 8.92 -17.87 18.17
CA ARG A 152 7.69 -18.66 18.04
C ARG A 152 7.07 -18.51 16.64
N ASP A 153 7.06 -17.30 16.09
CA ASP A 153 6.55 -17.06 14.75
C ASP A 153 7.35 -17.83 13.70
N LEU A 154 8.67 -17.94 13.85
CA LEU A 154 9.51 -18.74 12.95
C LEU A 154 9.19 -20.23 13.05
N GLU A 155 8.94 -20.74 14.26
CA GLU A 155 8.52 -22.14 14.47
C GLU A 155 7.16 -22.43 13.83
N GLU A 156 6.19 -21.51 13.99
CA GLU A 156 4.87 -21.59 13.35
C GLU A 156 4.99 -21.53 11.82
N LEU A 157 5.79 -20.61 11.29
CA LEU A 157 6.08 -20.50 9.87
C LEU A 157 6.72 -21.77 9.33
N GLU A 158 7.73 -22.32 10.01
CA GLU A 158 8.37 -23.57 9.59
C GLU A 158 7.36 -24.72 9.52
N ALA A 159 6.46 -24.85 10.50
CA ALA A 159 5.40 -25.84 10.49
C ALA A 159 4.45 -25.66 9.29
N GLU A 160 4.03 -24.43 8.98
CA GLU A 160 3.20 -24.13 7.81
C GLU A 160 3.90 -24.46 6.49
N LEU A 161 5.16 -24.04 6.32
CA LEU A 161 5.95 -24.31 5.11
C LEU A 161 6.14 -25.82 4.90
N LEU A 162 6.33 -26.59 5.97
CA LEU A 162 6.43 -28.04 5.90
C LEU A 162 5.12 -28.70 5.44
N LEU A 163 3.96 -28.17 5.84
CA LEU A 163 2.66 -28.65 5.35
C LEU A 163 2.50 -28.40 3.84
N VAL A 164 2.82 -27.18 3.38
CA VAL A 164 2.78 -26.83 1.96
C VAL A 164 3.74 -27.72 1.17
N ALA A 165 4.99 -27.84 1.61
CA ALA A 165 5.99 -28.69 0.96
C ALA A 165 5.54 -30.15 0.87
N SER A 166 4.96 -30.69 1.94
CA SER A 166 4.46 -32.08 1.98
C SER A 166 3.34 -32.31 0.97
N HIS A 167 2.37 -31.39 0.87
CA HIS A 167 1.28 -31.48 -0.12
C HIS A 167 1.81 -31.56 -1.56
N TYR A 168 2.76 -30.69 -1.94
CA TYR A 168 3.29 -30.70 -3.30
C TYR A 168 4.20 -31.90 -3.59
N ILE A 169 4.94 -32.40 -2.58
CA ILE A 169 5.72 -33.65 -2.70
C ILE A 169 4.77 -34.84 -2.95
N GLU A 170 3.64 -34.91 -2.24
CA GLU A 170 2.65 -35.98 -2.43
C GLU A 170 1.92 -35.88 -3.76
N LYS A 171 1.53 -34.66 -4.16
CA LYS A 171 0.89 -34.41 -5.46
C LYS A 171 1.75 -34.91 -6.61
N GLU A 172 3.07 -34.67 -6.56
CA GLU A 172 4.00 -35.14 -7.61
C GLU A 172 4.21 -36.68 -7.58
N LYS A 173 4.20 -37.30 -6.40
CA LYS A 173 4.26 -38.77 -6.27
C LYS A 173 3.01 -39.44 -6.87
N GLY A 174 1.82 -38.91 -6.60
CA GLY A 174 0.56 -39.43 -7.14
C GLY A 174 0.48 -39.36 -8.67
N LEU A 175 1.06 -38.31 -9.28
CA LEU A 175 1.18 -38.20 -10.75
C LEU A 175 2.12 -39.25 -11.35
N LYS A 176 3.19 -39.63 -10.63
CA LYS A 176 4.20 -40.59 -11.09
C LYS A 176 3.76 -42.05 -10.97
N GLU A 177 2.96 -42.40 -9.97
CA GLU A 177 2.41 -43.77 -9.81
C GLU A 177 1.40 -44.16 -10.91
N GLY A 178 0.75 -43.18 -11.57
CA GLY A 178 -0.10 -43.40 -12.74
C GLY A 178 0.68 -43.72 -14.04
N SER A 179 1.98 -43.42 -14.08
CA SER A 179 2.85 -43.62 -15.24
C SER A 179 3.78 -44.82 -14.98
N LYS A 180 3.27 -46.04 -15.16
CA LYS A 180 4.04 -47.28 -14.95
C LYS A 180 5.19 -47.39 -15.97
N SER A 181 6.40 -46.98 -15.59
CA SER A 181 7.62 -47.48 -16.22
C SER A 181 8.01 -48.82 -15.59
N LYS A 182 7.98 -49.88 -16.41
CA LYS A 182 8.47 -51.20 -16.05
C LYS A 182 10.00 -51.20 -16.14
N SER A 183 10.67 -50.89 -15.04
CA SER A 183 12.07 -51.31 -14.86
C SER A 183 12.31 -51.58 -13.38
N GLY A 184 12.28 -52.85 -13.01
CA GLY A 184 12.78 -53.29 -11.72
C GLY A 184 14.29 -53.18 -11.70
N GLN A 185 14.82 -52.27 -10.88
CA GLN A 185 16.15 -52.40 -10.32
C GLN A 185 16.18 -51.69 -8.96
N ASP A 186 16.67 -52.44 -7.99
CA ASP A 186 16.58 -52.24 -6.55
C ASP A 186 17.65 -51.23 -6.10
N TRP A 187 17.36 -49.93 -6.19
CA TRP A 187 18.13 -48.87 -5.54
C TRP A 187 17.32 -48.24 -4.39
N ARG A 188 17.20 -49.02 -3.32
CA ARG A 188 16.41 -48.71 -2.10
C ARG A 188 16.92 -47.53 -1.25
N TRP A 189 17.84 -46.72 -1.77
CA TRP A 189 18.44 -45.56 -1.07
C TRP A 189 18.11 -44.21 -1.75
N THR A 190 17.47 -44.20 -2.93
CA THR A 190 17.04 -42.98 -3.64
C THR A 190 15.51 -42.79 -3.58
N HIS A 191 14.89 -43.17 -2.46
CA HIS A 191 13.43 -43.16 -2.25
C HIS A 191 12.78 -41.76 -2.28
N ALA A 192 12.54 -41.26 -3.50
CA ALA A 192 11.32 -40.63 -3.98
C ALA A 192 11.69 -39.95 -5.30
N GLY A 193 10.87 -40.07 -6.35
CA GLY A 193 11.09 -39.34 -7.60
C GLY A 193 11.07 -37.80 -7.47
N VAL A 194 11.10 -37.24 -6.25
CA VAL A 194 10.99 -35.82 -5.90
C VAL A 194 12.17 -35.48 -4.97
N ASP A 195 13.01 -34.52 -5.37
CA ASP A 195 14.08 -33.98 -4.53
C ASP A 195 13.47 -33.10 -3.43
N ARG A 196 13.25 -33.69 -2.24
CA ARG A 196 12.64 -33.00 -1.10
C ARG A 196 13.48 -31.83 -0.61
N PHE A 197 14.81 -31.91 -0.73
CA PHE A 197 15.69 -30.81 -0.36
C PHE A 197 15.54 -29.64 -1.33
N ALA A 198 15.34 -29.89 -2.62
CA ALA A 198 15.03 -28.84 -3.58
C ALA A 198 13.70 -28.15 -3.25
N VAL A 199 12.66 -28.92 -2.89
CA VAL A 199 11.36 -28.34 -2.47
C VAL A 199 11.51 -27.45 -1.24
N LEU A 200 12.22 -27.91 -0.20
CA LEU A 200 12.48 -27.11 1.00
C LEU A 200 13.36 -25.89 0.70
N TYR A 201 14.33 -26.03 -0.20
CA TYR A 201 15.17 -24.93 -0.61
C TYR A 201 14.36 -23.85 -1.33
N ASP A 202 13.51 -24.25 -2.27
CA ASP A 202 12.66 -23.34 -3.04
C ASP A 202 11.70 -22.59 -2.11
N ILE A 203 11.03 -23.29 -1.18
CA ILE A 203 10.04 -22.66 -0.31
C ILE A 203 10.67 -21.61 0.62
N TRP A 204 11.82 -21.91 1.24
CA TRP A 204 12.55 -20.94 2.06
C TRP A 204 13.11 -19.77 1.23
N THR A 205 13.51 -20.03 -0.01
CA THR A 205 14.01 -18.97 -0.90
C THR A 205 12.89 -17.98 -1.24
N TRP A 206 11.69 -18.49 -1.56
CA TRP A 206 10.54 -17.66 -1.89
C TRP A 206 9.92 -16.99 -0.67
N GLU A 207 9.92 -17.63 0.50
CA GLU A 207 9.47 -17.02 1.75
C GLU A 207 10.38 -15.85 2.16
N ALA A 208 11.71 -16.04 2.12
CA ALA A 208 12.65 -14.96 2.39
C ALA A 208 12.47 -13.79 1.40
N ALA A 209 12.22 -14.09 0.11
CA ALA A 209 11.92 -13.06 -0.88
C ALA A 209 10.60 -12.33 -0.58
N LEU A 210 9.56 -13.03 -0.14
CA LEU A 210 8.28 -12.42 0.25
C LEU A 210 8.45 -11.47 1.43
N LEU A 211 9.10 -11.93 2.49
CA LEU A 211 9.37 -11.13 3.68
C LEU A 211 10.20 -9.88 3.36
N GLU A 212 11.18 -9.98 2.46
CA GLU A 212 11.95 -8.82 2.02
C GLU A 212 11.11 -7.81 1.22
N ASN A 213 10.23 -8.28 0.32
CA ASN A 213 9.31 -7.37 -0.39
C ASN A 213 8.31 -6.70 0.56
N LYS A 214 7.83 -7.41 1.59
CA LYS A 214 6.99 -6.84 2.65
C LYS A 214 7.74 -5.77 3.43
N ARG A 215 8.98 -6.05 3.85
CA ARG A 215 9.84 -5.14 4.60
C ARG A 215 10.03 -3.82 3.84
N GLN A 216 10.38 -3.88 2.56
CA GLN A 216 10.59 -2.66 1.74
C GLN A 216 9.32 -1.81 1.59
N LEU A 217 8.15 -2.45 1.45
CA LEU A 217 6.87 -1.72 1.40
C LEU A 217 6.52 -1.11 2.76
N LEU A 218 6.70 -1.89 3.83
CA LEU A 218 6.45 -1.46 5.19
C LEU A 218 7.34 -0.27 5.58
N ASP A 219 8.62 -0.31 5.26
CA ASP A 219 9.58 0.76 5.53
C ASP A 219 9.13 2.09 4.90
N SER A 220 8.58 2.06 3.68
CA SER A 220 8.04 3.25 3.01
C SER A 220 6.83 3.85 3.75
N TYR A 221 5.95 3.00 4.29
CA TYR A 221 4.82 3.44 5.12
C TYR A 221 5.27 3.90 6.51
N PHE A 222 6.28 3.25 7.08
CA PHE A 222 6.81 3.58 8.40
C PHE A 222 7.53 4.92 8.38
N GLU A 223 8.26 5.24 7.30
CA GLU A 223 8.84 6.57 7.08
C GLU A 223 7.74 7.66 6.99
N ALA A 224 6.66 7.41 6.25
CA ALA A 224 5.51 8.32 6.21
C ALA A 224 4.88 8.50 7.60
N TYR A 225 4.71 7.42 8.35
CA TYR A 225 4.14 7.42 9.70
C TYR A 225 4.92 8.28 10.70
N GLN A 226 6.25 8.38 10.54
CA GLN A 226 7.08 9.23 11.39
C GLN A 226 6.88 10.73 11.12
N HIS A 227 6.47 11.11 9.91
CA HIS A 227 6.18 12.50 9.56
C HIS A 227 4.74 12.93 9.91
N THR A 228 3.83 11.98 10.07
CA THR A 228 2.42 12.25 10.32
C THR A 228 2.16 12.50 11.81
N LEU A 229 1.46 13.60 12.12
CA LEU A 229 1.04 13.93 13.49
C LEU A 229 -0.45 13.67 13.73
N ASP A 230 -1.26 13.70 12.67
CA ASP A 230 -2.70 13.50 12.77
C ASP A 230 -3.04 12.05 13.21
N PRO A 231 -3.84 11.85 14.26
CA PRO A 231 -4.16 10.53 14.77
C PRO A 231 -4.91 9.63 13.77
N GLU A 232 -5.80 10.18 12.95
CA GLU A 232 -6.60 9.40 11.99
C GLU A 232 -5.73 8.93 10.82
N GLU A 233 -4.88 9.82 10.30
CA GLU A 233 -3.91 9.48 9.27
C GLU A 233 -2.87 8.47 9.79
N ARG A 234 -2.36 8.65 11.02
CA ARG A 234 -1.47 7.68 11.68
C ARG A 234 -2.12 6.32 11.83
N PHE A 235 -3.40 6.28 12.21
CA PHE A 235 -4.15 5.03 12.31
C PHE A 235 -4.29 4.34 10.95
N ALA A 236 -4.62 5.09 9.89
CA ALA A 236 -4.71 4.53 8.54
C ALA A 236 -3.37 3.94 8.06
N LEU A 237 -2.25 4.60 8.34
CA LEU A 237 -0.92 4.08 8.05
C LEU A 237 -0.58 2.84 8.89
N ALA A 238 -0.93 2.84 10.18
CA ALA A 238 -0.74 1.69 11.07
C ALA A 238 -1.50 0.45 10.59
N GLN A 239 -2.75 0.63 10.17
CA GLN A 239 -3.56 -0.44 9.57
C GLN A 239 -2.88 -1.00 8.31
N ALA A 240 -2.44 -0.13 7.40
CA ALA A 240 -1.73 -0.55 6.18
C ALA A 240 -0.47 -1.37 6.49
N MET A 241 0.34 -0.95 7.46
CA MET A 241 1.55 -1.66 7.87
C MET A 241 1.23 -3.06 8.43
N THR A 242 0.22 -3.18 9.30
CA THR A 242 -0.19 -4.47 9.84
C THR A 242 -0.74 -5.38 8.75
N ASP A 243 -1.54 -4.86 7.81
CA ASP A 243 -2.04 -5.64 6.69
C ASP A 243 -0.90 -6.22 5.84
N ILE A 244 0.18 -5.46 5.64
CA ILE A 244 1.39 -5.90 4.96
C ILE A 244 2.11 -7.00 5.77
N MET A 245 2.28 -6.81 7.09
CA MET A 245 2.94 -7.81 7.96
C MET A 245 2.23 -9.16 7.91
N HIS A 246 0.89 -9.17 7.93
CA HIS A 246 0.10 -10.41 7.98
C HIS A 246 -0.26 -11.00 6.61
N ARG A 247 0.00 -10.29 5.52
CA ARG A 247 -0.28 -10.78 4.15
C ARG A 247 0.37 -12.16 3.88
N ARG A 248 -0.33 -13.09 3.25
CA ARG A 248 0.18 -14.45 2.97
C ARG A 248 0.05 -14.80 1.48
N PRO A 249 0.89 -15.71 0.94
CA PRO A 249 0.75 -16.19 -0.43
C PRO A 249 -0.61 -16.86 -0.64
N LYS A 250 -1.27 -16.50 -1.74
CA LYS A 250 -2.55 -17.08 -2.13
C LYS A 250 -2.32 -18.40 -2.87
N PHE A 251 -2.14 -19.49 -2.14
CA PHE A 251 -1.87 -20.81 -2.75
C PHE A 251 -3.08 -21.32 -3.55
N ASP A 252 -2.84 -21.58 -4.84
CA ASP A 252 -3.78 -22.31 -5.69
C ASP A 252 -3.33 -23.78 -5.78
N LEU A 253 -4.05 -24.65 -5.08
CA LEU A 253 -3.75 -26.09 -5.06
C LEU A 253 -3.98 -26.76 -6.43
N GLY A 254 -4.66 -26.09 -7.37
CA GLY A 254 -4.78 -26.52 -8.76
C GLY A 254 -3.45 -26.45 -9.51
N HIS A 255 -2.58 -25.48 -9.19
CA HIS A 255 -1.30 -25.31 -9.87
C HIS A 255 -0.30 -26.45 -9.58
N PRO A 256 0.60 -26.77 -10.54
CA PRO A 256 1.55 -27.87 -10.37
C PRO A 256 2.54 -27.64 -9.23
N TYR A 257 2.85 -26.37 -8.91
CA TYR A 257 3.84 -26.00 -7.90
C TYR A 257 3.50 -24.66 -7.22
N PHE A 258 3.94 -24.47 -5.99
CA PHE A 258 3.61 -23.30 -5.16
C PHE A 258 4.30 -21.99 -5.56
N ILE A 259 5.40 -22.07 -6.32
CA ILE A 259 6.20 -20.90 -6.73
C ILE A 259 5.35 -19.79 -7.36
N LYS A 260 4.31 -20.17 -8.11
CA LYS A 260 3.43 -19.21 -8.79
C LYS A 260 2.73 -18.26 -7.81
N ALA A 261 2.25 -18.79 -6.68
CA ALA A 261 1.61 -17.99 -5.64
C ALA A 261 2.57 -16.94 -5.06
N TYR A 262 3.81 -17.36 -4.73
CA TYR A 262 4.85 -16.44 -4.27
C TYR A 262 5.22 -15.39 -5.33
N GLN A 263 5.35 -15.79 -6.60
CA GLN A 263 5.68 -14.87 -7.68
C GLN A 263 4.62 -13.78 -7.87
N ASP A 264 3.34 -14.17 -7.88
CA ASP A 264 2.25 -13.23 -8.04
C ASP A 264 2.15 -12.30 -6.81
N GLU A 265 2.31 -12.83 -5.60
CA GLU A 265 2.29 -12.06 -4.35
C GLU A 265 3.45 -11.05 -4.27
N CYS A 266 4.68 -11.49 -4.51
CA CYS A 266 5.84 -10.62 -4.55
C CYS A 266 5.73 -9.56 -5.66
N THR A 267 5.06 -9.87 -6.77
CA THR A 267 4.82 -8.88 -7.83
C THR A 267 3.83 -7.82 -7.38
N CYS A 268 2.75 -8.20 -6.70
CA CYS A 268 1.81 -7.24 -6.12
C CYS A 268 2.51 -6.31 -5.12
N LEU A 269 3.30 -6.85 -4.20
CA LEU A 269 4.07 -6.05 -3.23
C LEU A 269 5.03 -5.07 -3.92
N ARG A 270 5.75 -5.49 -4.96
CA ARG A 270 6.65 -4.59 -5.71
C ARG A 270 5.92 -3.49 -6.47
N LEU A 271 4.77 -3.79 -7.08
CA LEU A 271 3.96 -2.78 -7.76
C LEU A 271 3.40 -1.76 -6.77
N HIS A 272 2.91 -2.24 -5.61
CA HIS A 272 2.44 -1.38 -4.53
C HIS A 272 3.58 -0.49 -3.99
N LEU A 273 4.77 -1.06 -3.80
CA LEU A 273 5.97 -0.33 -3.40
C LEU A 273 6.32 0.79 -4.38
N GLN A 274 6.31 0.51 -5.68
CA GLN A 274 6.61 1.51 -6.71
C GLN A 274 5.58 2.65 -6.71
N LEU A 275 4.30 2.32 -6.54
CA LEU A 275 3.23 3.31 -6.45
C LEU A 275 3.41 4.22 -5.23
N ILE A 276 3.64 3.63 -4.06
CA ILE A 276 3.78 4.37 -2.79
C ILE A 276 5.06 5.20 -2.76
N LYS A 277 6.19 4.65 -3.21
CA LYS A 277 7.43 5.42 -3.36
C LYS A 277 7.24 6.58 -4.35
N GLY A 278 6.54 6.35 -5.46
CA GLY A 278 6.22 7.40 -6.43
C GLY A 278 5.36 8.52 -5.80
N PHE A 279 4.34 8.14 -5.05
CA PHE A 279 3.44 9.05 -4.35
C PHE A 279 4.17 9.90 -3.30
N LEU A 280 4.84 9.24 -2.36
CA LEU A 280 5.52 9.89 -1.24
C LEU A 280 6.63 10.83 -1.73
N ASN A 281 7.46 10.38 -2.67
CA ASN A 281 8.51 11.23 -3.24
C ASN A 281 7.93 12.45 -3.99
N HIS A 282 6.78 12.31 -4.64
CA HIS A 282 6.12 13.45 -5.28
C HIS A 282 5.60 14.45 -4.24
N GLN A 283 4.98 13.96 -3.16
CA GLN A 283 4.50 14.81 -2.07
C GLN A 283 5.64 15.59 -1.41
N MET A 284 6.76 14.92 -1.11
CA MET A 284 7.95 15.56 -0.56
C MET A 284 8.46 16.69 -1.47
N GLU A 285 8.60 16.44 -2.77
CA GLU A 285 9.04 17.48 -3.72
C GLU A 285 8.05 18.64 -3.82
N ARG A 286 6.73 18.36 -3.84
CA ARG A 286 5.72 19.43 -3.88
C ARG A 286 5.77 20.32 -2.65
N GLN A 287 5.96 19.73 -1.47
CA GLN A 287 6.12 20.51 -0.24
C GLN A 287 7.43 21.30 -0.25
N ARG A 288 8.55 20.71 -0.70
CA ARG A 288 9.83 21.41 -0.87
C ARG A 288 9.71 22.60 -1.82
N GLU A 289 9.09 22.40 -2.98
CA GLU A 289 8.81 23.46 -3.97
C GLU A 289 7.97 24.58 -3.34
N TYR A 290 6.96 24.24 -2.55
CA TYR A 290 6.11 25.22 -1.86
C TYR A 290 6.90 26.02 -0.81
N LEU A 291 7.69 25.35 0.03
CA LEU A 291 8.52 26.00 1.05
C LEU A 291 9.60 26.87 0.41
N GLN A 292 10.26 26.41 -0.64
CA GLN A 292 11.22 27.22 -1.39
C GLN A 292 10.57 28.49 -1.96
N ARG A 293 9.32 28.39 -2.44
CA ARG A 293 8.59 29.57 -2.93
C ARG A 293 8.30 30.58 -1.82
N LEU A 294 8.00 30.09 -0.62
CA LEU A 294 7.73 30.89 0.57
C LEU A 294 9.00 31.57 1.11
N TRP A 295 10.15 30.91 1.00
CA TRP A 295 11.43 31.38 1.52
C TRP A 295 12.35 31.95 0.42
N ARG A 296 11.79 32.44 -0.70
CA ARG A 296 12.53 32.89 -1.90
C ARG A 296 13.46 34.09 -1.66
N ASP A 297 13.14 34.95 -0.69
CA ASP A 297 13.91 36.15 -0.35
C ASP A 297 14.24 36.18 1.14
N ASP A 298 15.49 36.53 1.48
CA ASP A 298 15.89 36.94 2.82
C ASP A 298 15.19 38.26 3.15
N HIS A 299 13.90 38.19 3.50
CA HIS A 299 13.17 39.38 3.88
C HIS A 299 13.84 40.00 5.12
N PRO A 300 14.22 41.29 5.07
CA PRO A 300 14.94 41.96 6.14
C PRO A 300 14.07 42.20 7.38
N ASP A 301 12.76 41.93 7.30
CA ASP A 301 11.80 42.19 8.36
C ASP A 301 11.28 40.86 8.94
N ASP A 302 11.85 40.45 10.09
CA ASP A 302 11.51 39.19 10.76
C ASP A 302 10.02 39.08 11.14
N ARG A 303 9.30 40.21 11.20
CA ARG A 303 7.85 40.25 11.46
C ARG A 303 7.04 39.55 10.37
N LYS A 304 7.52 39.52 9.13
CA LYS A 304 6.84 38.84 8.00
C LYS A 304 7.04 37.32 7.99
N LYS A 305 7.91 36.80 8.87
CA LYS A 305 8.19 35.35 8.98
C LYS A 305 7.33 34.66 10.04
N PHE A 306 6.60 35.42 10.85
CA PHE A 306 5.77 34.88 11.92
C PHE A 306 4.57 34.11 11.36
N GLY A 307 4.41 32.86 11.80
CA GLY A 307 3.34 31.97 11.35
C GLY A 307 3.63 31.19 10.06
N LEU A 308 4.78 31.43 9.41
CA LEU A 308 5.22 30.62 8.27
C LEU A 308 5.80 29.28 8.74
N PRO A 309 5.61 28.19 7.97
CA PRO A 309 6.30 26.93 8.23
C PRO A 309 7.83 27.12 8.20
N LEU A 310 8.54 26.37 9.06
CA LEU A 310 10.00 26.45 9.19
C LEU A 310 10.70 26.23 7.85
N ASN A 311 11.75 27.01 7.59
CA ASN A 311 12.58 26.84 6.41
C ASN A 311 13.38 25.52 6.49
N ILE A 312 13.64 24.91 5.34
CA ILE A 312 14.45 23.71 5.23
C ILE A 312 15.93 24.09 5.27
N ILE A 313 16.66 23.57 6.24
CA ILE A 313 18.10 23.77 6.37
C ILE A 313 18.81 22.70 5.54
N CYS A 314 19.16 23.03 4.29
CA CYS A 314 19.81 22.11 3.35
C CYS A 314 21.30 21.83 3.65
N LYS A 315 21.63 21.44 4.89
CA LYS A 315 23.02 21.19 5.34
C LYS A 315 23.36 19.71 5.43
N GLN A 316 22.56 18.95 6.18
CA GLN A 316 22.83 17.56 6.48
C GLN A 316 21.62 16.72 6.14
N LEU A 317 21.84 15.76 5.24
CA LEU A 317 20.87 14.72 4.94
C LEU A 317 20.92 13.65 6.03
N ILE A 318 19.75 13.20 6.46
CA ILE A 318 19.56 12.15 7.44
C ILE A 318 18.60 11.09 6.89
N SER A 319 18.76 9.86 7.39
CA SER A 319 17.78 8.79 7.27
C SER A 319 17.26 8.48 8.67
N ILE A 320 15.95 8.60 8.90
CA ILE A 320 15.40 8.55 10.27
C ILE A 320 15.52 7.15 10.89
N ASN A 321 15.32 6.08 10.10
CA ASN A 321 15.19 4.73 10.66
C ASN A 321 16.16 3.68 10.14
N ASN A 322 16.71 3.85 8.94
CA ASN A 322 17.49 2.82 8.29
C ASN A 322 18.84 3.35 7.84
N SER A 323 19.84 2.47 7.78
CA SER A 323 21.14 2.75 7.15
C SER A 323 21.01 3.12 5.66
N CYS A 324 19.86 2.86 5.04
CA CYS A 324 19.50 3.29 3.70
C CYS A 324 18.02 3.73 3.70
N PRO A 325 17.69 5.00 3.40
CA PRO A 325 16.29 5.42 3.32
C PRO A 325 15.61 4.83 2.09
N ASP A 326 14.33 4.49 2.24
CA ASP A 326 13.54 3.95 1.14
C ASP A 326 12.95 5.07 0.26
N LEU A 327 12.68 6.23 0.85
CA LEU A 327 12.33 7.47 0.17
C LEU A 327 13.58 8.35 -0.06
N LYS A 328 13.37 9.53 -0.63
CA LYS A 328 14.42 10.54 -0.72
C LYS A 328 14.92 10.90 0.67
N ASN A 329 16.25 11.02 0.80
CA ASN A 329 16.86 11.57 2.01
C ASN A 329 16.20 12.90 2.39
N ILE A 330 15.98 13.08 3.68
CA ILE A 330 15.43 14.30 4.26
C ILE A 330 16.55 15.10 4.93
N TYR A 331 16.33 16.39 5.12
CA TYR A 331 17.22 17.23 5.91
C TYR A 331 16.92 17.15 7.41
N LEU A 332 17.91 17.45 8.24
CA LEU A 332 17.71 17.58 9.68
C LEU A 332 16.61 18.65 9.97
N LEU A 333 15.56 18.25 10.69
CA LEU A 333 14.34 19.04 10.98
C LEU A 333 13.41 19.30 9.78
N GLU A 334 13.52 18.51 8.71
CA GLU A 334 12.53 18.50 7.63
C GLU A 334 11.34 17.59 8.01
N PHE A 335 10.14 18.13 7.92
CA PHE A 335 8.90 17.41 8.23
C PHE A 335 7.92 17.50 7.07
N HIS A 336 7.25 16.39 6.76
CA HIS A 336 6.27 16.31 5.69
C HIS A 336 4.91 15.79 6.18
N PRO A 337 4.05 16.65 6.77
CA PRO A 337 2.77 16.20 7.33
C PRO A 337 1.84 15.52 6.31
N SER A 338 1.82 15.95 5.04
CA SER A 338 0.93 15.36 4.02
C SER A 338 1.27 13.93 3.62
N LEU A 339 2.37 13.34 4.11
CA LEU A 339 2.66 11.92 3.86
C LEU A 339 1.63 11.00 4.53
N GLY A 340 0.89 11.49 5.54
CA GLY A 340 -0.23 10.76 6.15
C GLY A 340 -1.31 10.33 5.16
N LEU A 341 -1.49 11.11 4.09
CA LEU A 341 -2.44 10.80 3.01
C LEU A 341 -2.14 9.48 2.28
N ALA A 342 -0.92 8.94 2.40
CA ALA A 342 -0.60 7.62 1.85
C ALA A 342 -1.48 6.50 2.43
N GLY A 343 -2.01 6.67 3.65
CA GLY A 343 -2.96 5.74 4.24
C GLY A 343 -4.30 5.60 3.49
N LEU A 344 -4.60 6.51 2.56
CA LEU A 344 -5.80 6.42 1.71
C LEU A 344 -5.59 5.51 0.48
N VAL A 345 -4.34 5.28 0.06
CA VAL A 345 -4.04 4.50 -1.14
C VAL A 345 -4.47 3.03 -0.99
N PRO A 346 -4.16 2.32 0.12
CA PRO A 346 -4.68 0.97 0.33
C PRO A 346 -6.21 0.89 0.30
N LYS A 347 -6.90 1.84 0.96
CA LYS A 347 -8.37 1.88 0.99
C LYS A 347 -8.97 2.01 -0.41
N ALA A 348 -8.37 2.88 -1.25
CA ALA A 348 -8.80 3.04 -2.64
C ALA A 348 -8.54 1.77 -3.46
N LEU A 349 -7.37 1.13 -3.29
CA LEU A 349 -7.04 -0.12 -3.99
C LEU A 349 -7.95 -1.27 -3.57
N GLU A 350 -8.29 -1.37 -2.28
CA GLU A 350 -9.23 -2.37 -1.76
C GLU A 350 -10.63 -2.19 -2.33
N HIS A 351 -11.12 -0.94 -2.37
CA HIS A 351 -12.41 -0.64 -2.99
C HIS A 351 -12.42 -1.04 -4.48
N LEU A 352 -11.38 -0.67 -5.23
CA LEU A 352 -11.23 -1.04 -6.64
C LEU A 352 -11.16 -2.57 -6.82
N PHE A 353 -10.44 -3.26 -5.93
CA PHE A 353 -10.35 -4.72 -5.95
C PHE A 353 -11.70 -5.39 -5.69
N SER A 354 -12.49 -4.87 -4.73
CA SER A 354 -13.84 -5.37 -4.45
C SER A 354 -14.77 -5.22 -5.65
N GLU A 355 -14.83 -4.02 -6.26
CA GLU A 355 -15.63 -3.75 -7.46
C GLU A 355 -15.22 -4.63 -8.65
N ALA A 356 -13.91 -4.80 -8.85
CA ALA A 356 -13.38 -5.67 -9.88
C ALA A 356 -13.73 -7.15 -9.61
N CYS A 357 -13.75 -7.60 -8.36
CA CYS A 357 -14.17 -8.95 -7.99
C CYS A 357 -15.66 -9.18 -8.28
N HIS A 358 -16.53 -8.20 -7.98
CA HIS A 358 -17.96 -8.30 -8.31
C HIS A 358 -18.21 -8.40 -9.82
N THR A 359 -17.43 -7.66 -10.60
CA THR A 359 -17.54 -7.59 -12.07
C THR A 359 -16.95 -8.83 -12.74
N CYS A 360 -15.72 -9.21 -12.41
CA CYS A 360 -14.98 -10.28 -13.08
C CYS A 360 -15.26 -11.67 -12.50
N ARG A 361 -15.78 -11.77 -11.28
CA ARG A 361 -16.12 -13.02 -10.56
C ARG A 361 -15.05 -14.12 -10.67
N PRO A 362 -13.80 -13.85 -10.24
CA PRO A 362 -12.73 -14.84 -10.28
C PRO A 362 -13.08 -16.06 -9.41
N THR A 363 -12.88 -17.26 -9.96
CA THR A 363 -13.25 -18.54 -9.31
C THR A 363 -12.08 -19.24 -8.61
N SER A 364 -10.84 -18.82 -8.87
CA SER A 364 -9.62 -19.40 -8.30
C SER A 364 -8.77 -18.36 -7.55
N PRO A 365 -7.96 -18.79 -6.56
CA PRO A 365 -6.99 -17.91 -5.89
C PRO A 365 -5.98 -17.28 -6.86
N SER A 366 -5.59 -18.02 -7.90
CA SER A 366 -4.73 -17.51 -8.98
C SER A 366 -5.41 -16.41 -9.82
N GLY A 367 -6.73 -16.54 -10.07
CA GLY A 367 -7.53 -15.52 -10.72
C GLY A 367 -7.60 -14.24 -9.89
N LEU A 368 -7.80 -14.36 -8.58
CA LEU A 368 -7.79 -13.24 -7.63
C LEU A 368 -6.42 -12.53 -7.61
N ALA A 369 -5.32 -13.29 -7.51
CA ALA A 369 -3.97 -12.72 -7.52
C ALA A 369 -3.65 -12.02 -8.85
N SER A 370 -4.10 -12.59 -9.98
CA SER A 370 -3.96 -11.95 -11.29
C SER A 370 -4.74 -10.64 -11.34
N LEU A 371 -5.99 -10.61 -10.88
CA LEU A 371 -6.82 -9.41 -10.87
C LEU A 371 -6.18 -8.29 -10.05
N GLU A 372 -5.70 -8.59 -8.84
CA GLU A 372 -5.01 -7.63 -7.98
C GLU A 372 -3.77 -7.05 -8.67
N ARG A 373 -2.94 -7.90 -9.29
CA ARG A 373 -1.78 -7.46 -10.05
C ARG A 373 -2.16 -6.50 -11.18
N HIS A 374 -3.25 -6.77 -11.91
CA HIS A 374 -3.70 -5.89 -12.98
C HIS A 374 -4.15 -4.53 -12.44
N ILE A 375 -4.89 -4.49 -11.33
CA ILE A 375 -5.31 -3.23 -10.69
C ILE A 375 -4.11 -2.41 -10.23
N LEU A 376 -3.15 -3.04 -9.56
CA LEU A 376 -1.92 -2.37 -9.13
C LEU A 376 -1.11 -1.83 -10.31
N GLN A 377 -1.01 -2.59 -11.41
CA GLN A 377 -0.34 -2.15 -12.63
C GLN A 377 -1.06 -0.95 -13.27
N LEU A 378 -2.39 -0.96 -13.32
CA LEU A 378 -3.18 0.16 -13.83
C LEU A 378 -3.01 1.40 -12.96
N ALA A 379 -3.07 1.26 -11.64
CA ALA A 379 -2.85 2.36 -10.68
C ALA A 379 -1.45 2.97 -10.85
N LEU A 380 -0.41 2.13 -10.98
CA LEU A 380 0.95 2.59 -11.22
C LEU A 380 1.09 3.32 -12.56
N ASN A 381 0.49 2.78 -13.63
CA ASN A 381 0.54 3.42 -14.95
C ASN A 381 -0.15 4.79 -14.95
N LEU A 382 -1.30 4.91 -14.27
CA LEU A 382 -2.01 6.18 -14.08
C LEU A 382 -1.16 7.19 -13.29
N TRP A 383 -0.42 6.72 -12.29
CA TRP A 383 0.48 7.58 -11.51
C TRP A 383 1.70 8.05 -12.32
N LEU A 384 2.31 7.18 -13.12
CA LEU A 384 3.49 7.50 -13.93
C LEU A 384 3.16 8.40 -15.13
N ALA A 385 1.96 8.30 -15.68
CA ALA A 385 1.48 9.12 -16.79
C ALA A 385 0.18 9.85 -16.41
N PRO A 386 0.24 10.82 -15.47
CA PRO A 386 -0.96 11.47 -14.97
C PRO A 386 -1.58 12.32 -16.07
N THR A 387 -2.78 11.95 -16.52
CA THR A 387 -3.59 12.81 -17.38
C THR A 387 -4.09 13.98 -16.55
N LYS A 388 -3.59 15.19 -16.82
CA LYS A 388 -4.10 16.40 -16.16
C LYS A 388 -5.56 16.63 -16.56
N PRO A 389 -6.53 16.54 -15.63
CA PRO A 389 -7.93 16.75 -15.96
C PRO A 389 -8.18 18.20 -16.42
N GLU A 390 -7.31 19.13 -16.01
CA GLU A 390 -7.23 20.52 -16.44
C GLU A 390 -7.23 20.65 -17.98
N ASN A 391 -6.56 19.72 -18.67
CA ASN A 391 -6.43 19.75 -20.13
C ASN A 391 -7.76 19.51 -20.86
N TRP A 392 -8.81 19.06 -20.17
CA TRP A 392 -10.13 18.83 -20.77
C TRP A 392 -10.99 20.08 -20.82
N TYR A 393 -10.56 21.14 -20.14
CA TYR A 393 -11.18 22.45 -20.20
C TYR A 393 -10.60 23.29 -21.34
N SER A 394 -11.33 24.32 -21.77
CA SER A 394 -10.85 25.27 -22.78
C SER A 394 -9.60 26.01 -22.30
N GLU A 395 -8.74 26.46 -23.22
CA GLU A 395 -7.51 27.21 -22.86
C GLU A 395 -7.79 28.45 -22.00
N GLN A 396 -8.97 29.07 -22.16
CA GLN A 396 -9.38 30.21 -21.34
C GLN A 396 -9.64 29.80 -19.88
N LEU A 397 -10.43 28.74 -19.66
CA LEU A 397 -10.68 28.21 -18.32
C LEU A 397 -9.39 27.68 -17.68
N GLN A 398 -8.49 27.11 -18.47
CA GLN A 398 -7.14 26.72 -18.01
C GLN A 398 -6.35 27.90 -17.45
N LYS A 399 -6.35 29.03 -18.17
CA LYS A 399 -5.67 30.26 -17.76
C LYS A 399 -6.33 30.96 -16.58
N ASP A 400 -7.66 30.91 -16.48
CA ASP A 400 -8.38 31.68 -15.47
C ASP A 400 -8.53 30.90 -14.15
N LEU A 401 -8.77 29.59 -14.20
CA LEU A 401 -9.03 28.76 -13.01
C LEU A 401 -7.79 28.02 -12.49
N PHE A 402 -6.95 27.48 -13.37
CA PHE A 402 -5.85 26.60 -12.99
C PHE A 402 -4.47 27.29 -13.03
N SER A 403 -4.40 28.53 -13.51
CA SER A 403 -3.16 29.30 -13.51
C SER A 403 -2.73 29.66 -12.10
N ALA A 404 -1.59 29.12 -11.68
CA ALA A 404 -0.96 29.44 -10.41
C ALA A 404 -0.42 30.88 -10.31
N ARG A 405 -0.58 31.73 -11.33
CA ARG A 405 0.12 33.03 -11.43
C ARG A 405 -0.27 34.06 -10.37
N VAL A 406 -1.49 34.02 -9.85
CA VAL A 406 -1.96 34.99 -8.83
C VAL A 406 -2.33 34.25 -7.56
N MET A 407 -3.27 33.30 -7.63
CA MET A 407 -3.76 32.56 -6.47
C MET A 407 -2.80 31.46 -5.98
N GLY A 408 -1.79 31.10 -6.80
CA GLY A 408 -0.78 30.09 -6.45
C GLY A 408 0.49 30.66 -5.81
N ASP A 409 0.65 31.98 -5.75
CA ASP A 409 1.74 32.63 -5.04
C ASP A 409 1.21 33.31 -3.76
N PRO A 410 1.57 32.80 -2.56
CA PRO A 410 1.08 33.35 -1.29
C PRO A 410 1.34 34.86 -1.14
N PHE A 411 2.44 35.37 -1.70
CA PHE A 411 2.80 36.78 -1.57
C PHE A 411 1.96 37.69 -2.47
N LEU A 412 1.60 37.24 -3.66
CA LEU A 412 0.69 38.00 -4.52
C LEU A 412 -0.72 38.05 -3.93
N VAL A 413 -1.14 36.96 -3.28
CA VAL A 413 -2.40 36.93 -2.51
C VAL A 413 -2.33 37.89 -1.33
N GLU A 414 -1.23 37.90 -0.58
CA GLU A 414 -0.99 38.83 0.53
C GLU A 414 -1.03 40.29 0.06
N GLU A 415 -0.29 40.64 -1.00
CA GLU A 415 -0.23 42.00 -1.53
C GLU A 415 -1.60 42.47 -2.02
N THR A 416 -2.31 41.62 -2.76
CA THR A 416 -3.67 41.90 -3.23
C THR A 416 -4.63 42.09 -2.05
N GLY A 417 -4.49 41.26 -1.01
CA GLY A 417 -5.29 41.37 0.20
C GLY A 417 -5.02 42.63 1.00
N LEU A 418 -3.75 43.02 1.15
CA LEU A 418 -3.36 44.26 1.80
C LEU A 418 -3.90 45.48 1.05
N LEU A 419 -3.83 45.49 -0.29
CA LEU A 419 -4.41 46.55 -1.12
C LEU A 419 -5.93 46.65 -0.99
N ALA A 420 -6.62 45.51 -0.87
CA ALA A 420 -8.07 45.48 -0.65
C ALA A 420 -8.45 45.97 0.76
N LEU A 421 -7.63 45.66 1.77
CA LEU A 421 -7.85 46.12 3.14
C LEU A 421 -7.61 47.63 3.28
N THR A 422 -6.55 48.17 2.65
CA THR A 422 -6.25 49.61 2.69
C THR A 422 -7.30 50.43 1.93
N SER A 423 -7.80 49.95 0.79
CA SER A 423 -8.89 50.60 0.08
C SER A 423 -10.18 50.62 0.90
N ALA A 424 -10.52 49.52 1.58
CA ALA A 424 -11.67 49.44 2.47
C ALA A 424 -11.57 50.40 3.68
N THR A 425 -10.36 50.60 4.23
CA THR A 425 -10.16 51.61 5.29
C THR A 425 -10.37 53.03 4.80
N ASP A 426 -9.88 53.34 3.60
CA ASP A 426 -10.01 54.67 3.00
C ASP A 426 -11.47 54.98 2.64
N GLU A 427 -12.23 53.99 2.17
CA GLU A 427 -13.66 54.12 1.90
C GLU A 427 -14.49 54.27 3.18
N GLY A 428 -14.18 53.50 4.22
CA GLY A 428 -14.83 53.61 5.52
C GLY A 428 -14.66 54.99 6.16
N GLN A 429 -13.46 55.56 6.06
CA GLN A 429 -13.19 56.93 6.50
C GLN A 429 -13.98 57.97 5.67
N LYS A 430 -14.11 57.76 4.36
CA LYS A 430 -14.84 58.68 3.47
C LYS A 430 -16.36 58.62 3.65
N GLN A 431 -16.92 57.46 3.98
CA GLN A 431 -18.37 57.25 4.12
C GLN A 431 -18.88 57.40 5.57
N GLY A 432 -18.01 57.65 6.55
CA GLY A 432 -18.39 57.75 7.97
C GLY A 432 -18.85 56.43 8.59
N GLN A 433 -18.57 55.30 7.94
CA GLN A 433 -18.84 53.96 8.44
C GLN A 433 -17.73 53.52 9.40
N HIS A 434 -18.01 52.56 10.29
CA HIS A 434 -17.00 52.03 11.20
C HIS A 434 -15.90 51.28 10.41
N PRO A 435 -14.65 51.81 10.36
CA PRO A 435 -13.59 51.27 9.50
C PRO A 435 -13.21 49.82 9.86
N HIS A 436 -13.35 49.44 11.14
CA HIS A 436 -13.11 48.07 11.60
C HIS A 436 -14.13 47.06 11.07
N MET A 437 -15.38 47.46 10.83
CA MET A 437 -16.40 46.56 10.32
C MET A 437 -16.15 46.24 8.84
N LEU A 438 -15.79 47.27 8.06
CA LEU A 438 -15.42 47.13 6.64
C LEU A 438 -14.13 46.31 6.47
N LEU A 439 -13.13 46.51 7.34
CA LEU A 439 -11.93 45.68 7.36
C LEU A 439 -12.23 44.19 7.56
N LEU A 440 -13.06 43.88 8.57
CA LEU A 440 -13.45 42.50 8.87
C LEU A 440 -14.25 41.88 7.72
N GLU A 441 -15.18 42.64 7.13
CA GLU A 441 -15.96 42.20 5.99
C GLU A 441 -15.05 41.90 4.78
N THR A 442 -14.13 42.80 4.44
CA THR A 442 -13.18 42.58 3.34
C THR A 442 -12.26 41.39 3.61
N PHE A 443 -11.79 41.22 4.85
CA PHE A 443 -10.99 40.05 5.22
C PHE A 443 -11.79 38.74 5.09
N SER A 444 -13.04 38.72 5.54
CA SER A 444 -13.92 37.55 5.38
C SER A 444 -14.18 37.20 3.90
N LYS A 445 -14.41 38.21 3.05
CA LYS A 445 -14.59 38.02 1.59
C LYS A 445 -13.33 37.46 0.94
N LEU A 446 -12.14 37.88 1.40
CA LEU A 446 -10.87 37.36 0.89
C LEU A 446 -10.66 35.88 1.26
N LEU A 447 -10.95 35.50 2.50
CA LEU A 447 -10.91 34.10 2.93
C LEU A 447 -11.96 33.24 2.21
N GLU A 448 -13.17 33.77 2.04
CA GLU A 448 -14.24 33.11 1.28
C GLU A 448 -13.83 32.91 -0.18
N LEU A 449 -13.22 33.91 -0.82
CA LEU A 449 -12.73 33.79 -2.19
C LEU A 449 -11.63 32.73 -2.33
N LEU A 450 -10.69 32.66 -1.38
CA LEU A 450 -9.63 31.63 -1.38
C LEU A 450 -10.19 30.22 -1.22
N THR A 451 -11.12 30.04 -0.27
CA THR A 451 -11.74 28.74 0.00
C THR A 451 -12.64 28.30 -1.16
N LEU A 452 -13.44 29.21 -1.73
CA LEU A 452 -14.27 28.95 -2.91
C LEU A 452 -13.42 28.61 -4.14
N HIS A 453 -12.29 29.28 -4.34
CA HIS A 453 -11.39 28.98 -5.44
C HIS A 453 -10.81 27.56 -5.32
N HIS A 454 -10.33 27.19 -4.13
CA HIS A 454 -9.81 25.83 -3.90
C HIS A 454 -10.89 24.77 -4.10
N ARG A 455 -12.10 25.01 -3.59
CA ARG A 455 -13.26 24.12 -3.78
C ARG A 455 -13.66 24.02 -5.25
N LEU A 456 -13.61 25.11 -5.99
CA LEU A 456 -13.93 25.14 -7.42
C LEU A 456 -12.91 24.32 -8.22
N ILE A 457 -11.62 24.42 -7.89
CA ILE A 457 -10.57 23.59 -8.49
C ILE A 457 -10.87 22.11 -8.22
N ALA A 458 -11.11 21.73 -6.96
CA ALA A 458 -11.43 20.34 -6.60
C ALA A 458 -12.66 19.81 -7.37
N MET A 459 -13.78 20.55 -7.33
CA MET A 459 -15.02 20.21 -8.02
C MET A 459 -14.83 20.08 -9.54
N SER A 460 -13.99 20.94 -10.14
CA SER A 460 -13.69 20.87 -11.57
C SER A 460 -12.87 19.64 -11.94
N LEU A 461 -11.90 19.24 -11.12
CA LEU A 461 -11.16 17.99 -11.33
C LEU A 461 -12.09 16.77 -11.22
N GLU A 462 -12.95 16.72 -10.21
CA GLU A 462 -13.94 15.65 -10.05
C GLU A 462 -14.94 15.60 -11.21
N SER A 463 -15.46 16.76 -11.61
CA SER A 463 -16.39 16.88 -12.74
C SER A 463 -15.76 16.44 -14.04
N ALA A 464 -14.48 16.74 -14.25
CA ALA A 464 -13.73 16.27 -15.41
C ALA A 464 -13.70 14.74 -15.44
N HIS A 465 -13.32 14.09 -14.33
CA HIS A 465 -13.28 12.62 -14.23
C HIS A 465 -14.65 11.97 -14.48
N LEU A 466 -15.70 12.49 -13.86
CA LEU A 466 -17.07 12.00 -14.07
C LEU A 466 -17.51 12.20 -15.52
N ALA A 467 -17.17 13.34 -16.11
CA ALA A 467 -17.47 13.63 -17.50
C ALA A 467 -16.81 12.62 -18.44
N ARG A 468 -15.54 12.28 -18.22
CA ARG A 468 -14.84 11.28 -19.02
C ARG A 468 -15.51 9.91 -18.93
N HIS A 469 -15.81 9.43 -17.72
CA HIS A 469 -16.50 8.15 -17.56
C HIS A 469 -17.85 8.13 -18.27
N TYR A 470 -18.61 9.22 -18.19
CA TYR A 470 -19.87 9.33 -18.91
C TYR A 470 -19.68 9.24 -20.43
N LYS A 471 -18.64 9.87 -20.99
CA LYS A 471 -18.32 9.78 -22.43
C LYS A 471 -17.97 8.35 -22.84
N GLU A 472 -17.07 7.71 -22.09
CA GLU A 472 -16.64 6.33 -22.35
C GLU A 472 -17.86 5.36 -22.32
N LEU A 473 -18.72 5.50 -21.31
CA LEU A 473 -19.94 4.70 -21.19
C LEU A 473 -20.94 4.96 -22.33
N ALA A 474 -21.13 6.23 -22.71
CA ALA A 474 -22.03 6.60 -23.81
C ALA A 474 -21.55 6.03 -25.15
N GLU A 475 -20.23 6.07 -25.41
CA GLU A 475 -19.60 5.45 -26.57
C GLU A 475 -19.80 3.92 -26.57
N GLU A 476 -19.59 3.25 -25.43
CA GLU A 476 -19.81 1.80 -25.29
C GLU A 476 -21.28 1.40 -25.54
N MET A 477 -22.23 2.23 -25.14
CA MET A 477 -23.66 2.03 -25.39
C MET A 477 -24.10 2.44 -26.81
N GLY A 478 -23.20 2.99 -27.63
CA GLY A 478 -23.47 3.34 -29.03
C GLY A 478 -24.20 4.69 -29.23
N PHE A 479 -24.22 5.56 -28.22
CA PHE A 479 -24.76 6.91 -28.35
C PHE A 479 -23.77 7.82 -29.08
N GLU A 480 -24.22 8.40 -30.20
CA GLU A 480 -23.41 9.31 -31.05
C GLU A 480 -23.36 10.73 -30.47
N GLU A 481 -24.38 11.14 -29.72
CA GLU A 481 -24.48 12.43 -29.05
C GLU A 481 -24.73 12.21 -27.56
N PHE A 482 -23.81 12.69 -26.73
CA PHE A 482 -23.95 12.71 -25.28
C PHE A 482 -23.88 14.15 -24.78
N HIS A 483 -24.92 14.59 -24.09
CA HIS A 483 -24.95 15.91 -23.48
C HIS A 483 -24.53 15.80 -22.02
N LEU A 484 -23.29 16.20 -21.73
CA LEU A 484 -22.74 16.30 -20.37
C LEU A 484 -23.49 17.25 -19.43
N TYR A 485 -24.31 18.13 -20.00
CA TYR A 485 -24.97 19.23 -19.29
C TYR A 485 -26.49 19.11 -19.23
N LEU A 486 -27.06 17.98 -19.66
CA LEU A 486 -28.48 17.72 -19.50
C LEU A 486 -28.71 16.80 -18.30
N ARG A 487 -29.73 17.14 -17.52
CA ARG A 487 -30.28 16.32 -16.44
C ARG A 487 -30.38 14.86 -16.93
N PRO A 488 -29.98 13.84 -16.14
CA PRO A 488 -30.10 12.46 -16.56
C PRO A 488 -31.55 12.19 -16.97
N VAL A 489 -31.75 11.91 -18.25
CA VAL A 489 -33.03 11.47 -18.81
C VAL A 489 -33.01 9.95 -18.76
N HIS A 490 -34.07 9.33 -18.25
CA HIS A 490 -34.17 7.87 -18.23
C HIS A 490 -33.95 7.31 -19.65
N PHE A 491 -33.18 6.21 -19.78
CA PHE A 491 -32.88 5.56 -21.07
C PHE A 491 -34.15 5.17 -21.87
N GLU A 492 -35.29 5.09 -21.19
CA GLU A 492 -36.63 4.90 -21.76
C GLU A 492 -37.03 5.97 -22.80
N PHE A 493 -36.40 7.15 -22.77
CA PHE A 493 -36.66 8.25 -23.71
C PHE A 493 -35.63 8.35 -24.84
N ALA A 494 -34.60 7.50 -24.86
CA ALA A 494 -33.60 7.50 -25.91
C ALA A 494 -34.07 6.66 -27.11
N SER A 495 -34.12 7.25 -28.31
CA SER A 495 -34.49 6.53 -29.52
C SER A 495 -33.39 5.55 -29.93
N PRO A 496 -33.67 4.23 -30.06
CA PRO A 496 -32.68 3.26 -30.55
C PRO A 496 -32.31 3.55 -32.01
N ARG A 497 -31.05 3.28 -32.40
CA ARG A 497 -30.61 3.40 -33.79
C ARG A 497 -31.42 2.46 -34.68
N ASP A 498 -31.88 2.96 -35.84
CA ASP A 498 -32.64 2.24 -36.88
C ASP A 498 -31.91 1.02 -37.52
N LYS A 499 -30.76 0.59 -37.01
CA LYS A 499 -29.91 -0.45 -37.62
C LYS A 499 -29.28 -1.43 -36.63
N VAL A 500 -30.01 -1.82 -35.59
CA VAL A 500 -29.61 -2.95 -34.74
C VAL A 500 -30.71 -4.01 -34.84
N ASP A 501 -30.37 -5.19 -35.37
CA ASP A 501 -31.28 -6.36 -35.51
C ASP A 501 -31.70 -6.98 -34.16
N GLN A 502 -31.36 -6.33 -33.03
CA GLN A 502 -31.72 -6.79 -31.70
C GLN A 502 -32.91 -5.97 -31.17
N PRO A 503 -33.94 -6.62 -30.60
CA PRO A 503 -35.06 -5.93 -30.00
C PRO A 503 -34.58 -5.02 -28.85
N PRO A 504 -35.21 -3.84 -28.65
CA PRO A 504 -34.83 -2.94 -27.57
C PRO A 504 -34.96 -3.63 -26.21
N PRO A 505 -34.07 -3.31 -25.24
CA PRO A 505 -34.14 -3.88 -23.90
C PRO A 505 -35.48 -3.52 -23.23
N ALA A 506 -36.14 -4.51 -22.63
CA ALA A 506 -37.39 -4.29 -21.90
C ALA A 506 -37.10 -3.62 -20.55
N PHE A 507 -37.64 -2.42 -20.36
CA PHE A 507 -37.49 -1.66 -19.10
C PHE A 507 -38.60 -2.02 -18.08
N ILE A 508 -38.29 -1.92 -16.79
CA ILE A 508 -39.21 -2.31 -15.70
C ILE A 508 -40.50 -1.46 -15.68
N THR A 509 -40.44 -0.22 -16.17
CA THR A 509 -41.59 0.69 -16.25
C THR A 509 -42.65 0.24 -17.26
N SER A 510 -42.26 -0.37 -18.38
CA SER A 510 -43.23 -0.89 -19.36
C SER A 510 -43.97 -2.15 -18.89
N LEU A 511 -43.40 -2.88 -17.92
CA LEU A 511 -44.08 -3.99 -17.23
C LEU A 511 -45.11 -3.49 -16.19
N LEU A 512 -44.89 -2.32 -15.61
CA LEU A 512 -45.77 -1.76 -14.58
C LEU A 512 -47.02 -1.08 -15.17
N GLU A 513 -46.92 -0.46 -16.36
CA GLU A 513 -48.07 0.17 -17.04
C GLU A 513 -49.14 -0.85 -17.49
N HIS A 514 -48.79 -2.13 -17.64
CA HIS A 514 -49.74 -3.20 -17.96
C HIS A 514 -50.48 -3.80 -16.75
N SER A 515 -50.22 -3.31 -15.53
CA SER A 515 -50.96 -3.75 -14.32
C SER A 515 -52.30 -3.03 -14.10
N GLY A 516 -52.71 -2.12 -15.00
CA GLY A 516 -54.01 -1.44 -14.98
C GLY A 516 -55.21 -2.26 -15.49
N GLN A 517 -55.00 -3.52 -15.88
CA GLN A 517 -56.05 -4.46 -16.28
C GLN A 517 -55.93 -5.78 -15.50
N LEU A 518 -56.09 -5.72 -14.18
CA LEU A 518 -56.65 -6.82 -13.42
C LEU A 518 -57.87 -6.27 -12.66
N ASP A 519 -58.99 -6.97 -12.86
CA ASP A 519 -60.37 -6.58 -12.56
C ASP A 519 -60.66 -6.08 -11.13
N ARG A 520 -61.71 -5.24 -11.10
CA ARG A 520 -62.66 -4.87 -10.02
C ARG A 520 -62.54 -5.53 -8.64
#